data_AF-A0A8T4N5F8-F1
#
_entry.id   AF-A0A8T4N5F8-F1
#
_cell.length_a   1.000
_cell.length_b   1.000
_cell.length_c   1.000
_cell.angle_alpha   90.00
_cell.angle_beta   90.00
_cell.angle_gamma   90.00
#
_symmetry.space_group_name_H-M   'P 1'
#
loop_
_entity.id
_entity.type
_entity.pdbx_description
1 polymer ?
#
loop_
_entity_poly.entity_id
_entity_poly.type
_entity_poly.pdbx_seq_one_letter_code
_entity_poly.pdbx_strand_id
1 'polypeptide(L)' 'MGEDKNRMKMAIISGASNAIRYKEKNPGATEEEVIKHVTKEVEKILKEIDK' A
#
# COMPACT_ATOMS: atom_id res chain seq x y z
N MET A 1 6.28 5.21 -21.47
CA MET A 1 5.08 4.33 -21.45
C MET A 1 5.28 3.00 -20.69
N GLY A 2 6.47 2.36 -20.70
CA GLY A 2 6.69 1.10 -19.95
C GLY A 2 6.94 1.28 -18.44
N GLU A 3 7.63 2.34 -18.05
CA GLU A 3 8.06 2.60 -16.67
C GLU A 3 6.89 2.92 -15.73
N ASP A 4 5.92 3.73 -16.17
CA ASP A 4 4.74 4.08 -15.37
C ASP A 4 3.90 2.86 -14.99
N LYS A 5 3.79 1.88 -15.91
CA LYS A 5 3.05 0.64 -15.66
C LYS A 5 3.76 -0.24 -14.63
N ASN A 6 5.08 -0.28 -14.64
CA ASN A 6 5.86 -1.02 -13.64
C ASN A 6 5.81 -0.35 -12.27
N ARG A 7 5.90 0.99 -12.22
CA ARG A 7 5.71 1.77 -10.99
C ARG A 7 4.32 1.55 -10.38
N MET A 8 3.29 1.57 -11.21
CA MET A 8 1.91 1.30 -10.77
C MET A 8 1.76 -0.12 -10.18
N LYS A 9 2.35 -1.13 -10.81
CA LYS A 9 2.35 -2.51 -10.28
C LYS A 9 3.05 -2.59 -8.92
N MET A 10 4.21 -1.96 -8.77
CA MET A 10 4.96 -1.92 -7.51
C MET A 10 4.18 -1.21 -6.40
N ALA A 11 3.49 -0.11 -6.73
CA ALA A 11 2.65 0.62 -5.79
C ALA A 11 1.47 -0.25 -5.31
N ILE A 12 0.82 -0.98 -6.22
CA ILE A 12 -0.28 -1.90 -5.88
C ILE A 12 0.21 -3.02 -4.97
N ILE A 13 1.32 -3.67 -5.31
CA ILE A 13 1.89 -4.77 -4.51
C ILE A 13 2.26 -4.27 -3.11
N SER A 14 2.90 -3.11 -3.01
CA SER A 14 3.32 -2.52 -1.74
C SER A 14 2.12 -2.13 -0.88
N GLY A 15 1.10 -1.51 -1.47
CA GLY A 15 -0.16 -1.18 -0.80
C GLY A 15 -0.88 -2.42 -0.27
N ALA A 16 -0.98 -3.48 -1.08
CA ALA A 16 -1.59 -4.75 -0.68
C ALA A 16 -0.81 -5.43 0.46
N SER A 17 0.53 -5.45 0.39
CA SER A 17 1.35 -5.99 1.49
C SER A 17 1.17 -5.21 2.78
N ASN A 18 1.07 -3.89 2.69
CA ASN A 18 0.81 -3.02 3.84
C ASN A 18 -0.57 -3.31 4.47
N ALA A 19 -1.62 -3.43 3.65
CA ALA A 19 -2.96 -3.83 4.10
C ALA A 19 -2.95 -5.14 4.88
N ILE A 20 -2.30 -6.17 4.33
CA ILE A 20 -2.21 -7.51 4.95
C ILE A 20 -1.51 -7.40 6.30
N ARG A 21 -0.34 -6.75 6.36
CA ARG A 21 0.42 -6.59 7.61
C ARG A 21 -0.35 -5.80 8.67
N TYR A 22 -1.13 -4.80 8.26
CA TYR A 22 -1.96 -4.05 9.18
C TYR A 22 -3.07 -4.94 9.78
N LYS A 23 -3.72 -5.76 8.95
CA LYS A 23 -4.75 -6.70 9.40
C LYS A 23 -4.20 -7.83 10.27
N GLU A 24 -3.00 -8.34 9.99
CA GLU A 24 -2.31 -9.33 10.83
C GLU A 24 -2.04 -8.80 12.25
N LYS A 25 -1.64 -7.52 12.35
CA LYS A 25 -1.41 -6.85 13.63
C LYS A 25 -2.70 -6.40 14.32
N ASN A 26 -3.77 -6.21 13.57
CA ASN A 26 -5.06 -5.75 14.04
C ASN A 26 -6.18 -6.65 13.49
N PRO A 27 -6.34 -7.90 14.01
CA PRO A 27 -7.26 -8.88 13.43
C PRO A 27 -8.73 -8.40 13.36
N GLY A 28 -9.13 -7.54 14.30
CA GLY A 28 -10.46 -6.95 14.37
C GLY A 28 -10.68 -5.68 13.54
N ALA A 29 -9.66 -5.14 12.87
CA ALA A 29 -9.78 -3.89 12.12
C ALA A 29 -10.83 -4.01 11.00
N THR A 30 -11.63 -2.99 10.75
CA THR A 30 -12.58 -3.02 9.63
C THR A 30 -11.86 -2.80 8.29
N GLU A 31 -12.54 -3.11 7.19
CA GLU A 31 -12.01 -2.81 5.86
C GLU A 31 -11.76 -1.32 5.67
N GLU A 32 -12.64 -0.44 6.19
CA GLU A 32 -12.44 1.01 6.09
C GLU A 32 -11.20 1.46 6.86
N GLU A 33 -10.92 0.88 8.03
CA GLU A 33 -9.72 1.17 8.81
C GLU A 33 -8.45 0.74 8.07
N VAL A 34 -8.47 -0.44 7.44
CA VAL A 34 -7.36 -0.94 6.62
C VAL A 34 -7.13 -0.02 5.42
N ILE A 35 -8.19 0.38 4.71
CA ILE A 35 -8.10 1.29 3.55
C ILE A 35 -7.59 2.67 4.00
N LYS A 36 -8.10 3.20 5.11
CA LYS A 36 -7.65 4.47 5.69
C LYS A 36 -6.17 4.42 6.10
N HIS A 37 -5.70 3.27 6.59
CA HIS A 37 -4.29 3.09 6.92
C HIS A 37 -3.43 3.11 5.66
N VAL A 38 -3.74 2.28 4.66
CA VAL A 38 -2.95 2.20 3.43
C VAL A 38 -2.94 3.53 2.67
N THR A 39 -4.08 4.21 2.59
CA THR A 39 -4.18 5.52 1.89
C THR A 39 -3.31 6.59 2.53
N LYS A 40 -3.16 6.60 3.86
CA LYS A 40 -2.23 7.51 4.55
C LYS A 40 -0.76 7.22 4.23
N GLU A 41 -0.42 5.97 3.94
CA GLU A 41 0.94 5.55 3.62
C GLU A 41 1.27 5.68 2.13
N VAL A 42 0.33 6.08 1.26
CA VAL A 42 0.53 6.15 -0.21
C VAL A 42 1.73 7.02 -0.59
N GLU A 43 1.88 8.20 0.01
CA GLU A 43 3.02 9.07 -0.30
C GLU A 43 4.37 8.43 0.04
N LYS A 44 4.41 7.66 1.12
CA LYS A 44 5.61 6.95 1.55
C LYS A 44 5.90 5.78 0.62
N ILE A 45 4.89 4.99 0.26
CA ILE A 45 5.01 3.87 -0.69
C ILE A 45 5.55 4.38 -2.03
N LEU A 46 5.05 5.51 -2.54
CA LEU A 46 5.53 6.09 -3.79
C LEU A 46 6.99 6.56 -3.68
N LYS A 47 7.38 7.18 -2.56
CA LYS A 47 8.77 7.59 -2.32
C LYS A 47 9.75 6.42 -2.22
N GLU A 48 9.32 5.27 -1.71
CA GLU A 48 10.14 4.06 -1.64
C GLU A 48 10.36 3.40 -3.01
N ILE A 49 9.40 3.55 -3.93
CA ILE A 49 9.49 3.02 -5.30
C ILE A 49 10.41 3.89 -6.18
N ASP A 50 10.52 5.18 -5.85
CA ASP A 50 11.29 6.17 -6.62
C ASP A 50 12.75 6.28 -6.20
N LYS A 51 13.14 5.59 -5.13
CA LYS A 51 14.53 5.47 -4.66
C LYS A 51 15.30 4.43 -5.46
#